data_AF-A0A2U2NCS6-F1
#
_entry.id   AF-A0A2U2NCS6-F1
#
_cell.length_a   1.000
_cell.length_b   1.000
_cell.length_c   1.000
_cell.angle_alpha   90.00
_cell.angle_beta   90.00
_cell.angle_gamma   90.00
#
_symmetry.space_group_name_H-M   'P 1'
#
loop_
_entity.id
_entity.type
_entity.pdbx_description
1 polymer ?
#
loop_
_entity_poly.entity_id
_entity_poly.type
_entity_poly.pdbx_seq_one_letter_code
_entity_poly.pdbx_strand_id
1 'polypeptide(L)'
;MGTHHDIEVRNKHDRLAQAVAVAATSVLCLTALAACSSPFTVGGGTDTAEADDTGTSSTAATGSGKGGPVEPSKTVKRFVACLAGKGFDARSVDWDNDQVGVVELDAAGNPAQSQVTIHDDGTKEYSHATPEGLYPNVVLSGSVGNSITDENWNYVIFRTSADMAGTPYASRQADYAACEAQNPDFAQATFSTEPRDANASDEDKAAVLKYAQDARAKGFDWIADPSGEHPLTIVIPNTVPEEDVRHFFQECPVDDVPVIIGWEGDYPYDTFAVQQPAH
;
A
#
# COMPACT_ATOMS: atom_id res chain seq x y z
N MET A 1 70.16 0.00 -31.95
CA MET A 1 69.71 -1.09 -32.83
C MET A 1 68.32 -1.48 -32.37
N GLY A 2 67.20 -1.29 -33.05
CA GLY A 2 66.86 -0.67 -34.33
C GLY A 2 65.31 -0.71 -34.45
N THR A 3 64.74 0.32 -35.09
CA THR A 3 63.48 0.37 -35.89
C THR A 3 62.15 -0.12 -35.26
N HIS A 4 61.14 0.73 -35.01
CA HIS A 4 60.17 1.40 -35.92
C HIS A 4 59.09 0.50 -36.56
N HIS A 5 57.82 0.84 -36.28
CA HIS A 5 56.59 0.89 -37.13
C HIS A 5 55.36 0.51 -36.29
N ASP A 6 54.54 1.45 -35.81
CA ASP A 6 53.55 2.25 -36.55
C ASP A 6 52.66 1.44 -37.50
N ILE A 7 51.40 1.25 -37.09
CA ILE A 7 50.24 1.14 -37.97
C ILE A 7 49.31 2.30 -37.56
N GLU A 8 49.34 3.35 -38.39
CA GLU A 8 48.27 4.31 -38.74
C GLU A 8 46.92 4.10 -38.02
N VAL A 9 46.34 5.02 -37.25
CA VAL A 9 46.03 6.45 -37.45
C VAL A 9 45.20 6.76 -38.72
N ARG A 10 43.95 7.19 -38.46
CA ARG A 10 43.08 8.10 -39.25
C ARG A 10 42.34 7.57 -40.48
N ASN A 11 41.02 7.57 -40.38
CA ASN A 11 40.13 8.43 -41.18
C ASN A 11 38.85 8.69 -40.36
N LYS A 12 38.65 9.91 -39.83
CA LYS A 12 37.96 11.07 -40.45
C LYS A 12 36.50 10.74 -40.77
N HIS A 13 35.57 11.22 -39.93
CA HIS A 13 34.80 12.46 -40.16
C HIS A 13 34.05 12.45 -41.49
N ASP A 14 32.71 12.34 -41.40
CA ASP A 14 31.65 12.79 -42.33
C ASP A 14 30.47 11.79 -42.21
N ARG A 15 29.19 12.13 -41.99
CA ARG A 15 28.41 13.35 -42.20
C ARG A 15 27.04 13.22 -41.51
N LEU A 16 26.51 14.39 -41.13
CA LEU A 16 25.10 14.85 -41.16
C LEU A 16 23.99 13.88 -40.71
N ALA A 17 23.28 14.20 -39.63
CA ALA A 17 22.16 15.15 -39.59
C ALA A 17 20.97 14.70 -40.45
N GLN A 18 19.93 14.21 -39.77
CA GLN A 18 18.56 14.35 -40.25
C GLN A 18 17.62 14.56 -39.06
N ALA A 19 17.21 15.82 -38.91
CA ALA A 19 16.07 16.23 -38.11
C ALA A 19 14.81 16.09 -38.94
N VAL A 20 13.72 15.60 -38.34
CA VAL A 20 12.35 16.00 -38.73
C VAL A 20 11.51 16.14 -37.48
N ALA A 21 11.19 17.39 -37.16
CA ALA A 21 10.09 17.76 -36.28
C ALA A 21 8.78 17.71 -37.07
N VAL A 22 7.69 17.21 -36.47
CA VAL A 22 6.33 17.55 -36.89
C VAL A 22 5.52 17.90 -35.65
N ALA A 23 5.20 19.19 -35.54
CA ALA A 23 4.13 19.70 -34.71
C ALA A 23 2.82 19.64 -35.51
N ALA A 24 1.75 19.14 -34.89
CA ALA A 24 0.38 19.34 -35.37
C ALA A 24 -0.56 19.51 -34.18
N THR A 25 -0.91 20.77 -33.93
CA THR A 25 -2.07 21.22 -33.16
C THR A 25 -3.37 20.91 -33.91
N SER A 26 -4.40 20.40 -33.22
CA SER A 26 -5.85 20.55 -33.52
C SER A 26 -6.64 19.96 -32.35
N VAL A 27 -7.27 20.75 -31.47
CA VAL A 27 -8.64 21.33 -31.56
C VAL A 27 -9.77 20.29 -31.41
N LEU A 28 -10.43 20.37 -30.24
CA LEU A 28 -11.86 20.14 -29.92
C LEU A 28 -12.65 19.10 -30.72
N CYS A 29 -13.06 18.03 -30.03
CA CYS A 29 -14.40 17.45 -30.17
C CYS A 29 -14.99 17.12 -28.79
N LEU A 30 -15.86 18.03 -28.31
CA LEU A 30 -16.92 17.73 -27.34
C LEU A 30 -18.02 16.97 -28.08
N THR A 31 -18.26 15.71 -27.72
CA THR A 31 -19.56 15.06 -27.96
C THR A 31 -19.95 14.23 -26.74
N ALA A 32 -21.07 14.62 -26.18
CA ALA A 32 -21.76 14.01 -25.06
C ALA A 32 -22.12 12.54 -25.31
N LEU A 33 -21.93 11.70 -24.29
CA LEU A 33 -22.78 10.54 -24.04
C LEU A 33 -23.58 10.81 -22.77
N ALA A 34 -24.81 11.29 -22.98
CA ALA A 34 -25.89 11.23 -22.02
C ALA A 34 -26.85 10.12 -22.48
N ALA A 35 -27.05 9.11 -21.64
CA ALA A 35 -28.14 8.10 -21.62
C ALA A 35 -27.65 6.95 -20.70
N CYS A 36 -28.33 6.46 -19.67
CA CYS A 36 -29.74 6.50 -19.28
C CYS A 36 -29.86 6.53 -17.75
N SER A 37 -30.29 7.64 -17.17
CA SER A 37 -31.06 7.63 -15.93
C SER A 37 -32.51 7.34 -16.30
N SER A 38 -33.09 6.28 -15.73
CA SER A 38 -34.53 6.04 -15.79
C SER A 38 -35.17 6.28 -14.41
N PRO A 39 -36.37 6.88 -14.37
CA PRO A 39 -36.98 7.45 -13.17
C PRO A 39 -38.09 6.56 -12.58
N PHE A 40 -38.36 6.68 -11.28
CA PHE A 40 -39.68 6.38 -10.71
C PHE A 40 -40.03 7.34 -9.55
N THR A 41 -40.73 8.42 -9.93
CA THR A 41 -42.04 8.90 -9.45
C THR A 41 -42.40 8.94 -7.95
N VAL A 42 -42.45 10.18 -7.43
CA VAL A 42 -43.54 10.90 -6.72
C VAL A 42 -44.22 10.31 -5.48
N GLY A 43 -44.17 11.11 -4.40
CA GLY A 43 -45.19 11.17 -3.34
C GLY A 43 -44.98 12.40 -2.45
N GLY A 44 -45.52 13.56 -2.84
CA GLY A 44 -45.57 14.77 -2.01
C GLY A 44 -46.84 14.82 -1.16
N GLY A 45 -46.69 15.18 0.11
CA GLY A 45 -47.78 15.48 1.05
C GLY A 45 -47.27 16.45 2.13
N THR A 46 -47.96 17.57 2.27
CA THR A 46 -47.64 18.77 3.07
C THR A 46 -47.98 18.66 4.56
N ASP A 47 -47.22 19.43 5.35
CA ASP A 47 -47.53 20.12 6.62
C ASP A 47 -48.06 19.32 7.83
N THR A 48 -47.36 19.41 8.97
CA THR A 48 -47.69 20.34 10.10
C THR A 48 -46.71 20.12 11.26
N ALA A 49 -46.47 21.21 12.00
CA ALA A 49 -45.53 21.46 13.08
C ALA A 49 -45.59 20.52 14.31
N GLU A 50 -44.48 20.49 15.06
CA GLU A 50 -44.33 21.03 16.44
C GLU A 50 -43.37 20.19 17.32
N ALA A 51 -42.46 20.90 17.99
CA ALA A 51 -41.62 20.65 19.18
C ALA A 51 -41.54 19.20 19.77
N ASP A 52 -40.42 18.73 20.31
CA ASP A 52 -39.68 19.38 21.40
C ASP A 52 -38.31 18.72 21.65
N ASP A 53 -37.51 19.51 22.33
CA ASP A 53 -36.15 19.40 22.86
C ASP A 53 -35.82 18.08 23.59
N THR A 54 -34.57 17.60 23.46
CA THR A 54 -33.67 17.27 24.59
C THR A 54 -32.41 16.53 24.12
N GLY A 55 -31.25 17.19 24.28
CA GLY A 55 -30.12 16.55 24.97
C GLY A 55 -28.98 15.96 24.13
N THR A 56 -27.84 16.66 24.18
CA THR A 56 -26.53 16.08 24.58
C THR A 56 -25.89 15.11 23.59
N SER A 57 -24.97 15.63 22.77
CA SER A 57 -23.50 15.47 22.91
C SER A 57 -22.94 14.08 22.66
N SER A 58 -21.99 14.08 21.73
CA SER A 58 -20.78 13.24 21.75
C SER A 58 -20.99 11.74 21.73
N THR A 59 -20.76 11.15 20.56
CA THR A 59 -20.09 9.85 20.53
C THR A 59 -18.92 9.97 19.59
N ALA A 60 -17.74 9.99 20.20
CA ALA A 60 -16.46 9.81 19.54
C ALA A 60 -16.54 8.57 18.66
N ALA A 61 -16.10 8.69 17.41
CA ALA A 61 -15.77 7.53 16.59
C ALA A 61 -14.55 6.86 17.24
N THR A 62 -14.79 5.93 18.16
CA THR A 62 -13.81 4.94 18.57
C THR A 62 -13.53 4.05 17.36
N GLY A 63 -12.49 4.42 16.61
CA GLY A 63 -11.90 3.57 15.59
C GLY A 63 -11.36 2.32 16.26
N SER A 64 -12.02 1.21 15.99
CA SER A 64 -11.52 -0.14 16.25
C SER A 64 -11.88 -0.94 15.01
N GLY A 65 -11.18 -0.67 13.91
CA GLY A 65 -11.25 -1.46 12.69
C GLY A 65 -10.35 -2.67 12.87
N LYS A 66 -10.93 -3.86 12.79
CA LYS A 66 -10.29 -5.16 13.04
C LYS A 66 -10.19 -5.93 11.70
N GLY A 67 -9.01 -6.44 11.37
CA GLY A 67 -8.77 -7.81 10.85
C GLY A 67 -8.94 -8.14 9.35
N GLY A 68 -7.81 -8.18 8.63
CA GLY A 68 -7.55 -8.80 7.31
C GLY A 68 -7.00 -7.75 6.33
N PRO A 69 -6.60 -8.04 5.07
CA PRO A 69 -6.32 -6.95 4.14
C PRO A 69 -7.62 -6.21 3.87
N VAL A 70 -7.86 -5.22 4.71
CA VAL A 70 -8.91 -4.26 4.52
C VAL A 70 -8.55 -3.58 3.20
N GLU A 71 -9.46 -3.64 2.23
CA GLU A 71 -9.35 -2.79 1.06
C GLU A 71 -9.06 -1.38 1.59
N PRO A 72 -7.95 -0.72 1.18
CA PRO A 72 -7.57 0.54 1.79
C PRO A 72 -8.77 1.47 1.79
N SER A 73 -9.07 2.08 2.93
CA SER A 73 -10.28 2.89 3.05
C SER A 73 -10.33 3.94 1.92
N LYS A 74 -11.53 4.38 1.52
CA LYS A 74 -11.68 5.43 0.50
C LYS A 74 -10.83 6.67 0.84
N THR A 75 -10.59 6.94 2.12
CA THR A 75 -9.75 8.03 2.60
C THR A 75 -8.26 7.76 2.33
N VAL A 76 -7.75 6.56 2.63
CA VAL A 76 -6.37 6.15 2.29
C VAL A 76 -6.15 6.22 0.79
N LYS A 77 -7.06 5.65 -0.01
CA LYS A 77 -6.94 5.64 -1.48
C LYS A 77 -6.88 7.05 -2.07
N ARG A 78 -7.70 7.98 -1.56
CA ARG A 78 -7.67 9.38 -2.00
C ARG A 78 -6.35 10.06 -1.64
N PHE A 79 -5.81 9.80 -0.45
CA PHE A 79 -4.53 10.36 -0.04
C PHE A 79 -3.37 9.83 -0.88
N VAL A 80 -3.29 8.50 -1.07
CA VAL A 80 -2.31 7.85 -1.97
C VAL A 80 -2.41 8.43 -3.39
N ALA A 81 -3.62 8.54 -3.94
CA ALA A 81 -3.82 9.11 -5.28
C ALA A 81 -3.37 10.57 -5.38
N CYS A 82 -3.59 11.38 -4.33
CA CYS A 82 -3.08 12.75 -4.30
C CYS A 82 -1.55 12.79 -4.34
N LEU A 83 -0.89 11.98 -3.49
CA LEU A 83 0.56 11.89 -3.45
C LEU A 83 1.15 11.40 -4.78
N ALA A 84 0.56 10.35 -5.36
CA ALA A 84 0.94 9.84 -6.68
C ALA A 84 0.78 10.91 -7.78
N GLY A 85 -0.34 11.66 -7.78
CA GLY A 85 -0.58 12.77 -8.70
C GLY A 85 0.41 13.93 -8.54
N LYS A 86 1.05 14.05 -7.38
CA LYS A 86 2.16 14.99 -7.13
C LYS A 86 3.52 14.43 -7.52
N GLY A 87 3.63 13.14 -7.83
CA GLY A 87 4.86 12.45 -8.19
C GLY A 87 5.59 11.79 -7.02
N PHE A 88 4.92 11.52 -5.89
CA PHE A 88 5.45 10.59 -4.89
C PHE A 88 5.17 9.16 -5.34
N ASP A 89 6.12 8.24 -5.17
CA ASP A 89 5.80 6.81 -5.19
C ASP A 89 5.28 6.45 -3.80
N ALA A 90 3.96 6.39 -3.67
CA ALA A 90 3.26 6.20 -2.42
C ALA A 90 2.27 5.04 -2.53
N ARG A 91 2.15 4.26 -1.46
CA ARG A 91 1.30 3.05 -1.41
C ARG A 91 0.65 2.95 -0.04
N SER A 92 -0.50 2.29 0.03
CA SER A 92 -0.97 1.81 1.33
C SER A 92 -0.01 0.74 1.82
N VAL A 93 0.35 0.83 3.10
CA VAL A 93 1.26 -0.09 3.78
C VAL A 93 0.63 -0.50 5.11
N ASP A 94 1.33 -1.39 5.80
CA ASP A 94 0.85 -2.11 6.98
C ASP A 94 -0.31 -3.07 6.67
N TRP A 95 -0.52 -3.98 7.63
CA TRP A 95 -1.50 -5.05 7.62
C TRP A 95 -2.92 -4.57 7.28
N ASP A 96 -3.35 -3.46 7.88
CA ASP A 96 -4.71 -2.93 7.76
C ASP A 96 -4.87 -1.97 6.57
N ASN A 97 -3.82 -1.75 5.76
CA ASN A 97 -3.78 -0.77 4.67
C ASN A 97 -4.29 0.64 5.10
N ASP A 98 -4.13 0.99 6.36
CA ASP A 98 -4.56 2.26 6.96
C ASP A 98 -3.41 3.27 7.06
N GLN A 99 -2.18 2.83 6.80
CA GLN A 99 -1.00 3.65 6.69
C GLN A 99 -0.63 3.91 5.23
N VAL A 100 0.05 5.02 4.99
CA VAL A 100 0.59 5.39 3.68
C VAL A 100 2.09 5.54 3.78
N GLY A 101 2.80 4.67 3.07
CA GLY A 101 4.24 4.74 2.90
C GLY A 101 4.59 5.52 1.64
N VAL A 102 5.73 6.20 1.67
CA VAL A 102 6.38 6.80 0.49
C VAL A 102 7.72 6.10 0.32
N VAL A 103 8.12 5.82 -0.92
CA VAL A 103 9.41 5.18 -1.21
C VAL A 103 10.54 5.91 -0.48
N GLU A 104 11.42 5.16 0.16
CA GLU A 104 12.61 5.71 0.79
C GLU A 104 13.63 6.09 -0.30
N LEU A 105 14.32 7.21 -0.12
CA LEU A 105 15.36 7.71 -1.00
C LEU A 105 16.72 7.72 -0.29
N ASP A 106 17.76 7.38 -1.02
CA ASP A 106 19.14 7.57 -0.60
C ASP A 106 19.54 9.06 -0.62
N ALA A 107 20.76 9.35 -0.16
CA ALA A 107 21.29 10.72 -0.15
C ALA A 107 21.42 11.37 -1.54
N ALA A 108 21.41 10.57 -2.62
CA ALA A 108 21.44 11.02 -3.99
C ALA A 108 20.04 11.19 -4.61
N GLY A 109 18.97 10.84 -3.88
CA GLY A 109 17.59 10.95 -4.32
C GLY A 109 17.10 9.74 -5.14
N ASN A 110 17.82 8.62 -5.13
CA ASN A 110 17.37 7.38 -5.77
C ASN A 110 16.63 6.49 -4.76
N PRO A 111 15.74 5.58 -5.20
CA PRO A 111 15.10 4.60 -4.32
C PRO A 111 16.14 3.82 -3.50
N ALA A 112 15.98 3.81 -2.18
CA ALA A 112 16.86 3.11 -1.25
C ALA A 112 16.83 1.61 -1.53
N GLN A 113 18.01 0.99 -1.53
CA GLN A 113 18.18 -0.44 -1.79
C GLN A 113 18.37 -1.20 -0.48
N SER A 114 17.74 -2.36 -0.37
CA SER A 114 17.97 -3.27 0.77
C SER A 114 19.36 -3.90 0.65
N GLN A 115 19.98 -4.18 1.79
CA GLN A 115 21.20 -4.98 1.83
C GLN A 115 20.85 -6.43 1.57
N VAL A 116 21.59 -7.06 0.64
CA VAL A 116 21.38 -8.46 0.27
C VAL A 116 22.48 -9.31 0.86
N THR A 117 22.11 -10.23 1.74
CA THR A 117 22.98 -11.30 2.23
C THR A 117 22.64 -12.57 1.45
N ILE A 118 23.64 -13.19 0.83
CA ILE A 118 23.46 -14.49 0.16
C ILE A 118 24.02 -15.56 1.07
N HIS A 119 23.18 -16.50 1.50
CA HIS A 119 23.58 -17.62 2.34
C HIS A 119 24.19 -18.76 1.52
N ASP A 120 24.85 -19.70 2.21
CA ASP A 120 25.57 -20.82 1.59
C ASP A 120 24.65 -21.77 0.79
N ASP A 121 23.36 -21.82 1.10
CA ASP A 121 22.34 -22.58 0.38
C ASP A 121 21.78 -21.84 -0.85
N GLY A 122 22.26 -20.62 -1.11
CA GLY A 122 21.82 -19.76 -2.21
C GLY A 122 20.59 -18.92 -1.90
N THR A 123 20.04 -18.98 -0.69
CA THR A 123 18.95 -18.09 -0.26
C THR A 123 19.45 -16.66 -0.10
N LYS A 124 18.58 -15.69 -0.41
CA LYS A 124 18.86 -14.26 -0.28
C LYS A 124 18.05 -13.69 0.87
N GLU A 125 18.72 -13.15 1.87
CA GLU A 125 18.10 -12.35 2.92
C GLU A 125 18.22 -10.87 2.56
N TYR A 126 17.09 -10.17 2.60
CA TYR A 126 17.01 -8.74 2.36
C TYR A 126 16.81 -8.02 3.69
N SER A 127 17.77 -7.20 4.09
CA SER A 127 17.67 -6.38 5.30
C SER A 127 17.68 -4.90 4.94
N HIS A 128 16.88 -4.12 5.65
CA HIS A 128 16.83 -2.67 5.47
C HIS A 128 16.75 -1.98 6.82
N ALA A 129 17.49 -0.88 6.93
CA ALA A 129 17.43 0.01 8.08
C ALA A 129 17.51 1.45 7.57
N THR A 130 16.44 2.21 7.78
CA THR A 130 16.36 3.61 7.38
C THR A 130 17.45 4.42 8.09
N PRO A 131 18.32 5.15 7.36
CA PRO A 131 19.36 5.94 7.98
C PRO A 131 18.77 7.11 8.77
N GLU A 132 18.88 7.09 10.10
CA GLU A 132 18.36 8.16 10.98
C GLU A 132 18.86 9.56 10.58
N GLY A 133 20.10 9.66 10.09
CA GLY A 133 20.68 10.92 9.64
C GLY A 133 20.04 11.51 8.38
N LEU A 134 19.38 10.68 7.55
CA LEU A 134 18.62 11.13 6.37
C LEU A 134 17.14 11.32 6.67
N TYR A 135 16.62 10.66 7.71
CA TYR A 135 15.21 10.71 8.07
C TYR A 135 15.02 11.04 9.57
N PRO A 136 15.48 12.20 10.04
CA PRO A 136 15.61 12.49 11.48
C PRO A 136 14.28 12.58 12.25
N ASN A 137 13.17 12.76 11.55
CA ASN A 137 11.83 12.88 12.14
C ASN A 137 10.92 11.69 11.81
N VAL A 138 11.40 10.72 11.03
CA VAL A 138 10.64 9.52 10.69
C VAL A 138 10.88 8.49 11.78
N VAL A 139 9.78 7.99 12.35
CA VAL A 139 9.80 6.96 13.40
C VAL A 139 9.34 5.61 12.88
N LEU A 140 8.74 5.58 11.67
CA LEU A 140 8.15 4.40 11.07
C LEU A 140 8.64 4.26 9.63
N SER A 141 9.21 3.11 9.33
CA SER A 141 9.66 2.71 8.01
C SER A 141 9.57 1.19 7.88
N GLY A 142 9.69 0.69 6.66
CA GLY A 142 9.65 -0.73 6.39
C GLY A 142 10.13 -1.06 5.00
N SER A 143 10.00 -2.33 4.64
CA SER A 143 10.27 -2.84 3.30
C SER A 143 9.12 -3.73 2.86
N VAL A 144 8.72 -3.57 1.60
CA VAL A 144 7.89 -4.54 0.90
C VAL A 144 8.77 -5.26 -0.11
N GLY A 145 9.03 -6.55 0.12
CA GLY A 145 9.80 -7.37 -0.80
C GLY A 145 8.92 -8.13 -1.79
N ASN A 146 9.39 -8.24 -3.03
CA ASN A 146 8.87 -9.17 -4.04
C ASN A 146 9.96 -10.18 -4.38
N SER A 147 9.80 -11.39 -3.87
CA SER A 147 10.71 -12.52 -4.05
C SER A 147 10.67 -13.15 -5.45
N ILE A 148 9.71 -12.79 -6.31
CA ILE A 148 9.77 -13.13 -7.75
C ILE A 148 10.70 -12.16 -8.48
N THR A 149 10.48 -10.86 -8.30
CA THR A 149 11.17 -9.83 -9.09
C THR A 149 12.51 -9.44 -8.49
N ASP A 150 12.84 -9.96 -7.30
CA ASP A 150 13.95 -9.49 -6.46
C ASP A 150 13.85 -7.98 -6.14
N GLU A 151 12.67 -7.38 -6.33
CA GLU A 151 12.44 -5.96 -6.07
C GLU A 151 12.06 -5.77 -4.60
N ASN A 152 12.80 -4.90 -3.91
CA ASN A 152 12.41 -4.43 -2.59
C ASN A 152 12.01 -2.97 -2.67
N TRP A 153 10.84 -2.67 -2.12
CA TRP A 153 10.32 -1.33 -1.99
C TRP A 153 10.43 -0.90 -0.53
N ASN A 154 11.58 -0.29 -0.22
CA ASN A 154 11.81 0.33 1.08
C ASN A 154 11.01 1.63 1.16
N TYR A 155 10.37 1.88 2.30
CA TYR A 155 9.48 3.01 2.47
C TYR A 155 9.63 3.67 3.84
N VAL A 156 9.29 4.95 3.88
CA VAL A 156 9.15 5.75 5.10
C VAL A 156 7.71 6.23 5.23
N ILE A 157 7.25 6.36 6.47
CA ILE A 157 5.94 6.92 6.78
C ILE A 157 6.14 8.30 7.39
N PHE A 158 5.66 9.33 6.69
CA PHE A 158 5.53 10.67 7.25
C PHE A 158 4.19 10.77 7.95
N ARG A 159 4.17 10.98 9.27
CA ARG A 159 2.94 11.19 10.04
C ARG A 159 2.28 12.49 9.59
N THR A 160 3.09 13.52 9.38
CA THR A 160 2.67 14.76 8.73
C THR A 160 3.74 15.32 7.80
N SER A 161 3.39 16.31 6.97
CA SER A 161 4.35 17.07 6.16
C SER A 161 5.53 17.65 6.97
N ALA A 162 5.35 17.93 8.26
CA ALA A 162 6.43 18.40 9.13
C ALA A 162 7.59 17.40 9.27
N ASP A 163 7.31 16.09 9.18
CA ASP A 163 8.32 15.05 9.34
C ASP A 163 9.27 14.96 8.14
N MET A 164 8.93 15.62 7.03
CA MET A 164 9.79 15.69 5.82
C MET A 164 10.95 16.68 5.98
N ALA A 165 10.93 17.52 7.02
CA ALA A 165 12.02 18.46 7.28
C ALA A 165 13.34 17.73 7.51
N GLY A 166 14.40 18.15 6.80
CA GLY A 166 15.72 17.54 6.89
C GLY A 166 15.88 16.22 6.13
N THR A 167 14.86 15.79 5.38
CA THR A 167 14.89 14.56 4.57
C THR A 167 15.19 14.85 3.09
N PRO A 168 15.50 13.83 2.27
CA PRO A 168 15.53 13.97 0.81
C PRO A 168 14.25 14.56 0.21
N TYR A 169 13.12 14.46 0.91
CA TYR A 169 11.83 15.00 0.49
C TYR A 169 11.55 16.43 0.99
N ALA A 170 12.45 17.09 1.70
CA ALA A 170 12.20 18.41 2.30
C ALA A 170 11.69 19.46 1.29
N SER A 171 12.17 19.42 0.05
CA SER A 171 11.71 20.32 -1.04
C SER A 171 10.26 20.08 -1.47
N ARG A 172 9.69 18.92 -1.15
CA ARG A 172 8.33 18.49 -1.52
C ARG A 172 7.35 18.57 -0.35
N GLN A 173 7.76 19.13 0.77
CA GLN A 173 6.92 19.32 1.96
C GLN A 173 5.60 20.04 1.65
N ALA A 174 5.63 21.06 0.79
CA ALA A 174 4.43 21.80 0.39
C ALA A 174 3.43 20.95 -0.42
N ASP A 175 3.91 20.02 -1.25
CA ASP A 175 3.04 19.12 -2.00
C ASP A 175 2.36 18.10 -1.09
N TYR A 176 3.09 17.57 -0.11
CA TYR A 176 2.51 16.68 0.90
C TYR A 176 1.46 17.42 1.75
N ALA A 177 1.78 18.62 2.23
CA ALA A 177 0.84 19.45 2.99
C ALA A 177 -0.43 19.80 2.19
N ALA A 178 -0.31 20.00 0.88
CA ALA A 178 -1.47 20.20 0.01
C ALA A 178 -2.35 18.93 -0.08
N CYS A 179 -1.76 17.74 -0.02
CA CYS A 179 -2.53 16.49 0.03
C CYS A 179 -3.18 16.27 1.40
N GLU A 180 -2.54 16.66 2.49
CA GLU A 180 -3.15 16.64 3.84
C GLU A 180 -4.37 17.57 3.88
N ALA A 181 -4.23 18.81 3.39
CA ALA A 181 -5.31 19.77 3.35
C ALA A 181 -6.50 19.33 2.47
N GLN A 182 -6.24 18.56 1.41
CA GLN A 182 -7.27 17.99 0.54
C GLN A 182 -7.97 16.76 1.13
N ASN A 183 -7.34 16.09 2.09
CA ASN A 183 -7.85 14.88 2.74
C ASN A 183 -7.83 15.07 4.27
N PRO A 184 -8.58 16.03 4.82
CA PRO A 184 -8.54 16.37 6.25
C PRO A 184 -9.07 15.27 7.17
N ASP A 185 -9.75 14.27 6.60
CA ASP A 185 -10.25 13.07 7.26
C ASP A 185 -9.23 11.93 7.30
N PHE A 186 -8.09 12.06 6.62
CA PHE A 186 -6.99 11.10 6.69
C PHE A 186 -6.02 11.47 7.82
N ALA A 187 -5.65 10.48 8.62
CA ALA A 187 -4.53 10.56 9.54
C ALA A 187 -3.79 9.22 9.52
N GLN A 188 -2.46 9.26 9.57
CA GLN A 188 -1.64 8.05 9.68
C GLN A 188 -1.97 7.31 10.97
N ALA A 189 -2.21 6.01 10.88
CA ALA A 189 -2.46 5.19 12.05
C ALA A 189 -1.23 5.16 12.97
N THR A 190 -1.45 5.25 14.28
CA THR A 190 -0.36 5.16 15.27
C THR A 190 0.04 3.71 15.49
N PHE A 191 1.34 3.42 15.43
CA PHE A 191 1.87 2.09 15.72
C PHE A 191 1.62 1.72 17.19
N SER A 192 0.86 0.65 17.44
CA SER A 192 0.77 0.03 18.77
C SER A 192 1.94 -0.94 18.95
N THR A 193 2.58 -0.93 20.11
CA THR A 193 3.62 -1.92 20.47
C THR A 193 3.03 -3.15 21.15
N GLU A 194 1.75 -3.13 21.51
CA GLU A 194 1.06 -4.32 21.99
C GLU A 194 0.65 -5.21 20.81
N PRO A 195 0.87 -6.55 20.89
CA PRO A 195 0.35 -7.49 19.90
C PRO A 195 -1.16 -7.25 19.69
N ARG A 196 -1.62 -7.18 18.45
CA ARG A 196 -3.01 -6.81 18.12
C ARG A 196 -4.05 -7.75 18.75
N ASP A 197 -3.64 -8.97 19.09
CA ASP A 197 -4.43 -10.03 19.73
C ASP A 197 -4.23 -10.14 21.25
N ALA A 198 -3.38 -9.30 21.86
CA ALA A 198 -3.04 -9.36 23.29
C ALA A 198 -4.27 -9.26 24.21
N ASN A 199 -5.34 -8.59 23.75
CA ASN A 199 -6.60 -8.42 24.46
C ASN A 199 -7.81 -9.03 23.73
N ALA A 200 -7.59 -10.04 22.87
CA ALA A 200 -8.65 -10.69 22.12
C ALA A 200 -9.73 -11.29 23.03
N SER A 201 -11.00 -10.90 22.82
CA SER A 201 -12.13 -11.46 23.57
C SER A 201 -12.40 -12.91 23.14
N ASP A 202 -13.10 -13.68 23.97
CA ASP A 202 -13.44 -15.06 23.60
C ASP A 202 -14.43 -15.12 22.44
N GLU A 203 -15.27 -14.09 22.28
CA GLU A 203 -16.13 -13.91 21.11
C GLU A 203 -15.30 -13.68 19.83
N ASP A 204 -14.28 -12.83 19.89
CA ASP A 204 -13.39 -12.59 18.75
C ASP A 204 -12.68 -13.89 18.34
N LYS A 205 -12.12 -14.63 19.32
CA LYS A 205 -11.45 -15.93 19.06
C LYS A 205 -12.40 -16.95 18.42
N ALA A 206 -13.63 -17.04 18.93
CA ALA A 206 -14.64 -17.94 18.37
C ALA A 206 -15.06 -17.54 16.95
N ALA A 207 -15.14 -16.24 16.67
CA ALA A 207 -15.44 -15.73 15.33
C ALA A 207 -14.34 -16.08 14.33
N VAL A 208 -13.06 -15.90 14.68
CA VAL A 208 -11.94 -16.27 13.80
C VAL A 208 -11.84 -17.78 13.61
N LEU A 209 -12.02 -18.57 14.67
CA LEU A 209 -12.08 -20.03 14.54
C LEU A 209 -13.20 -20.47 13.59
N LYS A 210 -14.38 -19.86 13.70
CA LYS A 210 -15.50 -20.13 12.80
C LYS A 210 -15.16 -19.74 11.36
N TYR A 211 -14.52 -18.59 11.15
CA TYR A 211 -14.09 -18.15 9.83
C TYR A 211 -13.09 -19.14 9.19
N ALA A 212 -12.11 -19.63 9.96
CA ALA A 212 -11.16 -20.65 9.50
C ALA A 212 -11.88 -21.96 9.07
N GLN A 213 -12.87 -22.38 9.86
CA GLN A 213 -13.68 -23.57 9.55
C GLN A 213 -14.57 -23.38 8.31
N ASP A 214 -15.19 -22.21 8.17
CA ASP A 214 -16.04 -21.88 7.02
C ASP A 214 -15.21 -21.79 5.73
N ALA A 215 -13.97 -21.28 5.81
CA ALA A 215 -13.05 -21.24 4.68
C ALA A 215 -12.60 -22.65 4.26
N ARG A 216 -12.28 -23.54 5.21
CA ARG A 216 -12.03 -24.96 4.89
C ARG A 216 -13.24 -25.63 4.24
N ALA A 217 -14.46 -25.32 4.70
CA ALA A 217 -15.68 -25.85 4.07
C ALA A 217 -15.88 -25.40 2.62
N LYS A 218 -15.23 -24.31 2.19
CA LYS A 218 -15.19 -23.83 0.80
C LYS A 218 -14.05 -24.45 -0.04
N GLY A 219 -13.20 -25.29 0.55
CA GLY A 219 -12.12 -25.99 -0.14
C GLY A 219 -10.71 -25.48 0.17
N PHE A 220 -10.56 -24.51 1.07
CA PHE A 220 -9.25 -23.98 1.48
C PHE A 220 -8.65 -24.84 2.63
N ASP A 221 -8.36 -26.11 2.34
CA ASP A 221 -7.92 -27.12 3.34
C ASP A 221 -6.59 -26.78 4.04
N TRP A 222 -5.80 -25.87 3.45
CA TRP A 222 -4.54 -25.38 4.00
C TRP A 222 -4.70 -24.41 5.18
N ILE A 223 -5.93 -23.93 5.45
CA ILE A 223 -6.20 -23.03 6.57
C ILE A 223 -6.18 -23.81 7.89
N ALA A 224 -5.24 -23.45 8.76
CA ALA A 224 -5.17 -23.97 10.12
C ALA A 224 -6.15 -23.24 11.06
N ASP A 225 -6.56 -23.91 12.14
CA ASP A 225 -7.31 -23.24 13.21
C ASP A 225 -6.38 -22.27 13.96
N PRO A 226 -6.82 -21.03 14.22
CA PRO A 226 -6.04 -20.08 15.01
C PRO A 226 -5.88 -20.60 16.44
N SER A 227 -4.67 -20.55 16.99
CA SER A 227 -4.39 -21.08 18.33
C SER A 227 -3.13 -20.48 18.94
N GLY A 228 -2.89 -20.78 20.22
CA GLY A 228 -1.66 -20.39 20.92
C GLY A 228 -1.56 -18.90 21.21
N GLU A 229 -0.37 -18.35 20.99
CA GLU A 229 -0.06 -16.92 21.24
C GLU A 229 -0.70 -15.99 20.20
N HIS A 230 -1.22 -16.54 19.10
CA HIS A 230 -1.86 -15.79 18.02
C HIS A 230 -3.29 -16.24 17.71
N PRO A 231 -4.23 -16.08 18.66
CA PRO A 231 -5.56 -16.68 18.59
C PRO A 231 -6.51 -15.99 17.61
N LEU A 232 -6.09 -14.87 16.99
CA LEU A 232 -6.83 -14.20 15.93
C LEU A 232 -6.18 -14.36 14.55
N THR A 233 -5.05 -15.07 14.44
CA THR A 233 -4.24 -15.09 13.22
C THR A 233 -4.43 -16.36 12.40
N ILE A 234 -4.73 -16.21 11.11
CA ILE A 234 -4.65 -17.27 10.10
C ILE A 234 -3.38 -17.06 9.30
N VAL A 235 -2.43 -17.98 9.46
CA VAL A 235 -1.18 -17.96 8.71
C VAL A 235 -1.41 -18.63 7.35
N ILE A 236 -1.17 -17.89 6.27
CA ILE A 236 -1.01 -18.46 4.94
C ILE A 236 0.36 -19.15 4.92
N PRO A 237 0.47 -20.40 4.46
CA PRO A 237 1.75 -21.06 4.20
C PRO A 237 2.35 -20.63 2.85
N ASN A 238 3.68 -20.50 2.77
CA ASN A 238 4.39 -20.21 1.51
C ASN A 238 4.30 -21.30 0.43
N THR A 239 3.69 -22.44 0.76
CA THR A 239 3.39 -23.52 -0.18
C THR A 239 2.08 -23.34 -0.95
N VAL A 240 1.23 -22.37 -0.56
CA VAL A 240 -0.04 -22.11 -1.25
C VAL A 240 0.24 -21.32 -2.54
N PRO A 241 -0.32 -21.70 -3.70
CA PRO A 241 -0.16 -20.94 -4.95
C PRO A 241 -0.84 -19.55 -4.90
N GLU A 242 -0.30 -18.60 -5.68
CA GLU A 242 -0.84 -17.23 -5.80
C GLU A 242 -2.34 -17.22 -6.15
N GLU A 243 -2.73 -18.07 -7.10
CA GLU A 243 -4.11 -18.15 -7.60
C GLU A 243 -5.08 -18.62 -6.50
N ASP A 244 -4.66 -19.58 -5.67
CA ASP A 244 -5.46 -20.09 -4.56
C ASP A 244 -5.59 -19.04 -3.44
N VAL A 245 -4.53 -18.26 -3.19
CA VAL A 245 -4.57 -17.15 -2.24
C VAL A 245 -5.48 -16.02 -2.72
N ARG A 246 -5.41 -15.65 -4.00
CA ARG A 246 -6.34 -14.66 -4.58
C ARG A 246 -7.78 -15.17 -4.53
N HIS A 247 -8.00 -16.45 -4.82
CA HIS A 247 -9.33 -17.05 -4.75
C HIS A 247 -9.86 -17.09 -3.31
N PHE A 248 -9.00 -17.37 -2.33
CA PHE A 248 -9.34 -17.26 -0.91
C PHE A 248 -9.84 -15.87 -0.52
N PHE A 249 -9.10 -14.82 -0.88
CA PHE A 249 -9.53 -13.44 -0.56
C PHE A 249 -10.84 -13.03 -1.27
N GLN A 250 -11.16 -13.64 -2.40
CA GLN A 250 -12.43 -13.41 -3.10
C GLN A 250 -13.60 -14.16 -2.47
N GLU A 251 -13.41 -15.42 -2.09
CA GLU A 251 -14.47 -16.28 -1.57
C GLU A 251 -14.70 -16.12 -0.06
N CYS A 252 -13.69 -15.69 0.67
CA CYS A 252 -13.69 -15.53 2.11
C CYS A 252 -13.37 -14.08 2.50
N PRO A 253 -14.23 -13.11 2.17
CA PRO A 253 -14.04 -11.74 2.65
C PRO A 253 -14.02 -11.73 4.18
N VAL A 254 -13.10 -10.95 4.74
CA VAL A 254 -12.86 -10.89 6.19
C VAL A 254 -13.91 -10.07 6.95
N ASP A 255 -14.70 -9.25 6.25
CA ASP A 255 -15.84 -8.44 6.74
C ASP A 255 -15.75 -8.03 8.23
N ASP A 256 -16.73 -8.39 9.06
CA ASP A 256 -16.79 -8.07 10.48
C ASP A 256 -16.04 -9.07 11.37
N VAL A 257 -15.27 -10.00 10.77
CA VAL A 257 -14.51 -11.01 11.52
C VAL A 257 -13.15 -10.41 11.91
N PRO A 258 -12.73 -10.48 13.18
CA PRO A 258 -11.49 -9.88 13.65
C PRO A 258 -10.25 -10.75 13.31
N VAL A 259 -10.17 -11.24 12.07
CA VAL A 259 -9.12 -12.17 11.63
C VAL A 259 -7.88 -11.42 11.16
N ILE A 260 -6.73 -11.74 11.71
CA ILE A 260 -5.43 -11.27 11.22
C ILE A 260 -4.96 -12.32 10.21
N ILE A 261 -4.53 -11.93 9.01
CA ILE A 261 -3.85 -12.87 8.12
C ILE A 261 -2.35 -12.78 8.43
N GLY A 262 -1.62 -13.87 8.33
CA GLY A 262 -0.18 -13.93 8.57
C GLY A 262 0.51 -14.50 7.35
N TRP A 263 1.73 -14.06 7.08
CA TRP A 263 2.57 -14.63 6.03
C TRP A 263 3.79 -15.25 6.69
N GLU A 264 3.94 -16.56 6.58
CA GLU A 264 5.12 -17.27 7.08
C GLU A 264 5.89 -17.89 5.91
N GLY A 265 7.16 -17.49 5.79
CA GLY A 265 8.10 -17.99 4.78
C GLY A 265 8.24 -17.12 3.52
N ASP A 266 9.07 -17.59 2.61
CA ASP A 266 9.37 -16.90 1.35
C ASP A 266 8.37 -17.30 0.27
N TYR A 267 7.61 -16.32 -0.22
CA TYR A 267 6.55 -16.54 -1.20
C TYR A 267 7.06 -16.42 -2.63
N PRO A 268 6.64 -17.24 -3.58
CA PRO A 268 6.99 -17.05 -4.98
C PRO A 268 6.05 -16.04 -5.66
N TYR A 269 5.50 -15.06 -4.93
CA TYR A 269 4.62 -13.99 -5.41
C TYR A 269 4.52 -12.83 -4.43
N ASP A 270 4.07 -11.68 -4.95
CA ASP A 270 3.88 -10.45 -4.19
C ASP A 270 2.68 -10.59 -3.24
N THR A 271 2.97 -10.83 -1.96
CA THR A 271 1.96 -11.02 -0.92
C THR A 271 1.09 -9.80 -0.73
N PHE A 272 1.54 -8.58 -1.06
CA PHE A 272 0.71 -7.38 -1.02
C PHE A 272 -0.21 -7.28 -2.23
N ALA A 273 0.29 -7.58 -3.44
CA ALA A 273 -0.51 -7.53 -4.66
C ALA A 273 -1.63 -8.59 -4.70
N VAL A 274 -1.44 -9.75 -4.05
CA VAL A 274 -2.47 -10.80 -3.97
C VAL A 274 -3.62 -10.44 -3.02
N GLN A 275 -3.37 -9.55 -2.07
CA GLN A 275 -4.35 -9.05 -1.12
C GLN A 275 -5.25 -7.95 -1.72
N GLN A 276 -4.85 -7.36 -2.86
CA GLN A 276 -5.62 -6.31 -3.53
C GLN A 276 -6.64 -6.91 -4.52
N PRO A 277 -7.82 -6.28 -4.71
CA PRO A 277 -8.74 -6.63 -5.79
C PRO A 277 -8.02 -6.56 -7.14
N ALA A 278 -8.18 -7.59 -7.98
CA ALA A 278 -7.63 -7.56 -9.33
C ALA A 278 -8.17 -6.35 -10.12
N HIS A 279 -7.27 -5.55 -10.69
CA HIS A 279 -7.59 -4.42 -11.56
C HIS A 279 -8.13 -4.86 -12.92
#